data_AF-A0A1F5HGN3-F1
#
_entry.id   AF-A0A1F5HGN3-F1
#
_cell.length_a   1.000
_cell.length_b   1.000
_cell.length_c   1.000
_cell.angle_alpha   90.00
_cell.angle_beta   90.00
_cell.angle_gamma   90.00
#
_symmetry.space_group_name_H-M   'P 1'
#
loop_
_entity.id
_entity.type
_entity.pdbx_description
1 polymer ?
#
loop_
_entity_poly.entity_id
_entity_poly.type
_entity_poly.pdbx_seq_one_letter_code
_entity_poly.pdbx_strand_id
1 'polypeptide(L)'
;MSKNFLIILVTIFAVLLAVSIYLLYLTGQLTKQNSTPSPTAIVQSSPSEQPTPTPIQNLALTRKAIEENINDKNYQGLIPYMLTPKIDFSLMSSECCEPMTPQEASDQLSYIDKGIPLDFNQEADLVKNLKEKNSQLADTFIGISKNGEQLAAFTIDSQNKISAIQLAVTYKLYNQ
;
A
#
# COMPACT_ATOMS: atom_id res chain seq x y z
N MET A 1 -23.51 -23.50 34.63
CA MET A 1 -23.68 -23.00 33.24
C MET A 1 -25.17 -23.04 32.94
N SER A 2 -25.82 -21.90 32.69
CA SER A 2 -27.28 -21.86 32.50
C SER A 2 -27.65 -22.47 31.14
N LYS A 3 -28.78 -23.19 31.06
CA LYS A 3 -29.29 -23.79 29.81
C LYS A 3 -29.34 -22.77 28.66
N ASN A 4 -29.62 -21.51 28.98
CA ASN A 4 -29.68 -20.40 28.02
C ASN A 4 -28.30 -20.06 27.42
N PHE A 5 -27.22 -20.18 28.20
CA PHE A 5 -25.86 -19.96 27.71
C PHE A 5 -25.45 -21.03 26.69
N LEU A 6 -25.83 -22.29 26.93
CA LEU A 6 -25.54 -23.39 26.01
C LEU A 6 -26.29 -23.24 24.68
N ILE A 7 -27.56 -22.79 24.72
CA ILE A 7 -28.36 -22.54 23.52
C ILE A 7 -27.76 -21.41 22.67
N ILE A 8 -27.36 -20.29 23.30
CA ILE A 8 -26.73 -19.17 22.58
C ILE A 8 -25.45 -19.63 21.87
N LEU A 9 -24.62 -20.43 22.55
CA LEU A 9 -23.34 -20.89 22.02
C LEU A 9 -23.52 -21.85 20.82
N VAL A 10 -24.50 -22.76 20.89
CA VAL A 10 -24.86 -23.65 19.77
C VAL A 10 -25.39 -22.84 18.58
N THR A 11 -26.18 -21.79 18.84
CA THR A 11 -26.75 -20.95 17.77
C THR A 11 -25.66 -20.16 17.04
N ILE A 12 -24.72 -19.56 17.78
CA ILE A 12 -23.56 -18.85 17.20
C ILE A 12 -22.71 -19.81 16.37
N PHE A 13 -22.46 -21.02 16.86
CA PHE A 13 -21.66 -22.02 16.15
C PHE A 13 -22.33 -22.47 14.85
N ALA A 14 -23.66 -22.63 14.84
CA ALA A 14 -24.42 -22.97 13.64
C ALA A 14 -24.36 -21.87 12.57
N VAL A 15 -24.42 -20.59 12.98
CA VAL A 15 -24.31 -19.45 12.06
C VAL A 15 -22.90 -19.35 11.47
N LEU A 16 -21.86 -19.54 12.29
CA LEU A 16 -20.47 -19.52 11.80
C LEU A 16 -20.18 -20.63 10.78
N LEU A 17 -20.72 -21.83 11.01
CA LEU A 17 -20.62 -22.94 10.05
C LEU A 17 -21.34 -22.63 8.72
N ALA A 18 -22.53 -22.04 8.78
CA ALA A 18 -23.28 -21.67 7.58
C ALA A 18 -22.55 -20.61 6.74
N VAL A 19 -21.96 -19.60 7.38
CA VAL A 19 -21.16 -18.56 6.70
C VAL A 19 -19.90 -19.15 6.06
N SER A 20 -19.22 -20.07 6.75
CA SER A 20 -18.02 -20.74 6.23
C SER A 20 -18.30 -21.57 4.98
N ILE A 21 -19.40 -22.32 4.97
CA ILE A 21 -19.83 -23.12 3.81
C ILE A 21 -20.22 -22.21 2.63
N TYR A 22 -20.89 -21.09 2.90
CA TYR A 22 -21.27 -20.11 1.87
C TYR A 22 -20.05 -19.46 1.21
N LEU A 23 -19.03 -19.10 2.00
CA LEU A 23 -17.79 -18.53 1.46
C LEU A 23 -17.01 -19.55 0.60
N LEU A 24 -16.95 -20.82 1.01
CA LEU A 24 -16.33 -21.88 0.21
C LEU A 24 -17.06 -22.13 -1.11
N TYR A 25 -18.39 -22.04 -1.12
CA TYR A 25 -19.20 -22.16 -2.33
C TYR A 25 -18.94 -21.00 -3.33
N LEU A 26 -18.72 -19.78 -2.84
CA LEU A 26 -18.38 -18.62 -3.67
C LEU A 26 -17.01 -18.79 -4.35
N THR A 27 -16.00 -19.27 -3.63
CA THR A 27 -14.67 -19.59 -4.20
C THR A 27 -14.70 -20.77 -5.17
N GLY A 28 -15.60 -21.74 -4.99
CA GLY A 28 -15.73 -22.92 -5.87
C GLY A 28 -16.33 -22.63 -7.25
N GLN A 29 -16.96 -21.48 -7.47
CA GLN A 29 -17.51 -21.10 -8.78
C GLN A 29 -16.51 -20.39 -9.71
N LEU A 30 -15.31 -20.01 -9.23
CA LEU A 30 -14.29 -19.36 -10.05
C LEU A 30 -13.32 -20.31 -10.75
N THR A 31 -13.48 -21.63 -10.57
CA THR A 31 -12.71 -22.66 -11.29
C THR A 31 -13.65 -23.63 -12.01
N LYS A 32 -14.30 -23.16 -13.09
CA LYS A 32 -14.75 -24.04 -14.17
C LYS A 32 -13.95 -23.72 -15.43
N GLN A 33 -12.75 -24.29 -15.48
CA GLN A 33 -11.96 -24.37 -16.69
C GLN A 33 -12.65 -25.36 -17.64
N ASN A 34 -13.30 -24.79 -18.66
CA ASN A 34 -13.82 -25.51 -19.81
C ASN A 34 -12.66 -26.25 -20.50
N SER A 35 -12.75 -27.58 -20.56
CA SER A 35 -11.83 -28.41 -21.35
C SER A 35 -12.58 -28.93 -22.57
N THR A 36 -12.22 -28.48 -23.77
CA THR A 36 -12.49 -29.17 -25.04
C THR A 36 -11.54 -28.63 -26.14
N PRO A 37 -11.28 -29.38 -27.22
CA PRO A 37 -9.99 -30.01 -27.49
C PRO A 37 -9.13 -29.23 -28.48
N SER A 38 -7.83 -29.58 -28.45
CA SER A 38 -6.76 -29.12 -29.33
C SER A 38 -7.10 -29.18 -30.83
N PRO A 39 -6.77 -28.11 -31.56
CA PRO A 39 -6.22 -28.21 -32.90
C PRO A 39 -4.76 -27.71 -32.91
N THR A 40 -3.89 -28.53 -33.48
CA THR A 40 -2.51 -28.21 -33.82
C THR A 40 -2.42 -26.87 -34.56
N ALA A 41 -1.80 -25.87 -33.95
CA ALA A 41 -1.49 -24.59 -34.57
C ALA A 41 -0.01 -24.24 -34.36
N ILE A 42 0.73 -24.39 -35.46
CA ILE A 42 1.94 -23.72 -35.92
C ILE A 42 2.55 -22.72 -34.91
N VAL A 43 3.80 -22.99 -34.51
CA VAL A 43 4.66 -22.07 -33.76
C VAL A 43 4.87 -20.80 -34.57
N GLN A 44 4.11 -19.76 -34.27
CA GLN A 44 4.40 -18.40 -34.69
C GLN A 44 5.18 -17.75 -33.55
N SER A 45 6.49 -17.65 -33.73
CA SER A 45 7.40 -16.91 -32.86
C SER A 45 6.90 -15.46 -32.77
N SER A 46 6.28 -15.13 -31.63
CA SER A 46 6.03 -13.75 -31.25
C SER A 46 7.38 -13.04 -31.15
N PRO A 47 7.50 -11.76 -31.58
CA PRO A 47 8.71 -11.00 -31.37
C PRO A 47 9.02 -10.99 -29.88
N SER A 48 10.25 -11.38 -29.51
CA SER A 48 10.77 -11.16 -28.18
C SER A 48 10.60 -9.67 -27.87
N GLU A 49 9.77 -9.34 -26.89
CA GLU A 49 9.76 -8.00 -26.31
C GLU A 49 11.19 -7.72 -25.85
N GLN A 50 11.85 -6.82 -26.56
CA GLN A 50 13.14 -6.28 -26.16
C GLN A 50 12.94 -5.70 -24.77
N PRO A 51 13.77 -6.03 -23.76
CA PRO A 51 13.60 -5.47 -22.44
C PRO A 51 13.64 -3.95 -22.56
N THR A 52 12.50 -3.31 -22.31
CA THR A 52 12.44 -1.87 -22.12
C THR A 52 13.50 -1.54 -21.08
N PRO A 53 14.48 -0.66 -21.38
CA PRO A 53 15.53 -0.34 -20.43
C PRO A 53 14.85 0.14 -19.16
N THR A 54 14.97 -0.63 -18.08
CA THR A 54 14.49 -0.20 -16.78
C THR A 54 15.25 1.08 -16.49
N PRO A 55 14.57 2.23 -16.30
CA PRO A 55 15.26 3.47 -15.97
C PRO A 55 16.17 3.17 -14.79
N ILE A 56 17.44 3.56 -14.87
CA ILE A 56 18.37 3.42 -13.75
C ILE A 56 17.74 4.20 -12.60
N GLN A 57 17.21 3.45 -11.63
CA GLN A 57 16.52 4.01 -10.49
C GLN A 57 17.48 4.91 -9.73
N ASN A 58 17.15 6.18 -9.61
CA ASN A 58 17.92 7.12 -8.81
C ASN A 58 16.99 7.90 -7.87
N LEU A 59 17.58 8.48 -6.83
CA LEU A 59 16.85 9.17 -5.78
C LEU A 59 15.94 10.29 -6.30
N ALA A 60 16.41 11.07 -7.29
CA ALA A 60 15.66 12.18 -7.85
C ALA A 60 14.43 11.69 -8.62
N LEU A 61 14.57 10.61 -9.39
CA LEU A 61 13.45 9.97 -10.09
C LEU A 61 12.42 9.42 -9.11
N THR A 62 12.86 8.76 -8.03
CA THR A 62 11.95 8.23 -7.01
C THR A 62 11.19 9.35 -6.29
N ARG A 63 11.87 10.42 -5.88
CA ARG A 63 11.21 11.58 -5.25
C ARG A 63 10.21 12.26 -6.16
N LYS A 64 10.57 12.45 -7.44
CA LYS A 64 9.68 13.00 -8.45
C LYS A 64 8.45 12.12 -8.66
N ALA A 65 8.64 10.80 -8.77
CA ALA A 65 7.54 9.86 -8.91
C ALA A 65 6.62 9.88 -7.68
N ILE A 66 7.15 10.00 -6.47
CA ILE A 66 6.36 10.19 -5.24
C ILE A 66 5.49 11.44 -5.37
N GLU A 67 6.10 12.59 -5.67
CA GLU A 67 5.39 13.87 -5.74
C GLU A 67 4.28 13.87 -6.79
N GLU A 68 4.57 13.42 -8.01
CA GLU A 68 3.61 13.40 -9.12
C GLU A 68 2.48 12.41 -8.84
N ASN A 69 2.80 11.15 -8.54
CA ASN A 69 1.77 10.12 -8.40
C ASN A 69 0.90 10.30 -7.15
N ILE A 70 1.44 10.81 -6.05
CA ILE A 70 0.62 11.10 -4.86
C ILE A 70 -0.35 12.25 -5.14
N ASN A 71 0.12 13.33 -5.76
CA ASN A 71 -0.72 14.50 -6.04
C ASN A 71 -1.76 14.24 -7.14
N ASP A 72 -1.45 13.36 -8.10
CA ASP A 72 -2.37 12.91 -9.14
C ASP A 72 -3.30 11.77 -8.68
N LYS A 73 -3.15 11.30 -7.44
CA LYS A 73 -3.83 10.11 -6.89
C LYS A 73 -3.61 8.83 -7.73
N ASN A 74 -2.50 8.78 -8.46
CA ASN A 74 -2.08 7.62 -9.24
C ASN A 74 -1.18 6.68 -8.40
N TYR A 75 -1.71 6.14 -7.31
CA TYR A 75 -0.91 5.34 -6.36
C TYR A 75 -0.25 4.11 -6.99
N GLN A 76 -0.90 3.51 -7.98
CA GLN A 76 -0.37 2.37 -8.73
C GLN A 76 0.92 2.74 -9.49
N GLY A 77 1.07 4.00 -9.91
CA GLY A 77 2.28 4.52 -10.55
C GLY A 77 3.53 4.51 -9.66
N LEU A 78 3.37 4.31 -8.35
CA LEU A 78 4.49 4.17 -7.40
C LEU A 78 5.04 2.75 -7.31
N ILE A 79 4.30 1.72 -7.73
CA ILE A 79 4.71 0.32 -7.60
C ILE A 79 6.10 0.05 -8.18
N PRO A 80 6.47 0.55 -9.38
CA PRO A 80 7.82 0.35 -9.93
C PRO A 80 8.94 0.94 -9.06
N TYR A 81 8.61 1.88 -8.17
CA TYR A 81 9.54 2.60 -7.30
C TYR A 81 9.62 2.00 -5.89
N MET A 82 8.80 0.98 -5.57
CA MET A 82 8.79 0.32 -4.26
C MET A 82 9.75 -0.87 -4.20
N LEU A 83 10.23 -1.17 -2.99
CA LEU A 83 11.03 -2.36 -2.72
C LEU A 83 10.14 -3.61 -2.83
N THR A 84 10.70 -4.68 -3.39
CA THR A 84 10.01 -5.97 -3.55
C THR A 84 10.71 -7.04 -2.71
N PRO A 85 9.99 -8.03 -2.13
CA PRO A 85 8.57 -8.30 -2.34
C PRO A 85 7.63 -7.52 -1.43
N LYS A 86 8.16 -6.88 -0.38
CA LYS A 86 7.38 -6.19 0.64
C LYS A 86 8.03 -4.87 1.03
N ILE A 87 7.20 -3.95 1.49
CA ILE A 87 7.59 -2.69 2.12
C ILE A 87 6.94 -2.58 3.50
N ASP A 88 7.54 -1.79 4.37
CA ASP A 88 6.92 -1.42 5.63
C ASP A 88 5.83 -0.37 5.36
N PHE A 89 4.68 -0.54 5.99
CA PHE A 89 3.60 0.44 5.89
C PHE A 89 3.04 0.68 7.28
N SER A 90 2.81 1.94 7.64
CA SER A 90 2.23 2.28 8.94
C SER A 90 1.25 3.44 8.84
N LEU A 91 0.20 3.36 9.66
CA LEU A 91 -0.71 4.46 9.93
C LEU A 91 -0.43 4.97 11.33
N MET A 92 -0.08 6.25 11.47
CA MET A 92 0.22 6.85 12.77
C MET A 92 -0.96 6.71 13.72
N SER A 93 -0.68 6.29 14.96
CA SER A 93 -1.66 5.93 15.98
C SER A 93 -2.41 4.62 15.75
N SER A 94 -1.91 3.76 14.86
CA SER A 94 -2.36 2.38 14.71
C SER A 94 -1.17 1.43 14.83
N GLU A 95 -1.36 0.31 15.54
CA GLU A 95 -0.46 -0.85 15.45
C GLU A 95 -0.71 -1.64 14.16
N CYS A 96 -1.42 -1.06 13.19
CA CYS A 96 -1.68 -1.77 11.96
C CYS A 96 -0.38 -2.05 11.23
N CYS A 97 -0.52 -3.11 10.44
CA CYS A 97 0.20 -3.30 9.20
C CYS A 97 1.53 -4.02 9.41
N GLU A 98 1.46 -5.34 9.28
CA GLU A 98 2.60 -6.16 8.90
C GLU A 98 3.14 -5.70 7.54
N PRO A 99 4.43 -5.93 7.23
CA PRO A 99 5.00 -5.61 5.92
C PRO A 99 4.15 -6.21 4.79
N MET A 100 3.83 -5.36 3.81
CA MET A 100 2.86 -5.65 2.76
C MET A 100 3.48 -5.51 1.37
N THR A 101 2.85 -6.11 0.37
CA THR A 101 3.31 -6.00 -1.02
C THR A 101 3.14 -4.58 -1.55
N PRO A 102 3.89 -4.17 -2.60
CA PRO A 102 3.69 -2.88 -3.26
C PRO A 102 2.25 -2.61 -3.70
N GLN A 103 1.54 -3.66 -4.14
CA GLN A 103 0.14 -3.56 -4.54
C GLN A 103 -0.74 -3.21 -3.34
N GLU A 104 -0.61 -3.95 -2.24
CA GLU A 104 -1.39 -3.71 -1.01
C GLU A 104 -1.10 -2.32 -0.45
N ALA A 105 0.17 -1.90 -0.41
CA ALA A 105 0.55 -0.56 0.05
C ALA A 105 -0.05 0.55 -0.81
N SER A 106 -0.05 0.38 -2.14
CA SER A 106 -0.67 1.31 -3.08
C SER A 106 -2.17 1.44 -2.81
N ASP A 107 -2.86 0.35 -2.49
CA ASP A 107 -4.30 0.37 -2.20
C ASP A 107 -4.62 1.11 -0.88
N GLN A 108 -3.71 1.08 0.09
CA GLN A 108 -3.85 1.80 1.37
C GLN A 108 -3.56 3.31 1.28
N LEU A 109 -2.87 3.79 0.23
CA LEU A 109 -2.54 5.22 0.07
C LEU A 109 -3.77 6.13 -0.04
N SER A 110 -4.94 5.58 -0.35
CA SER A 110 -6.21 6.32 -0.33
C SER A 110 -6.57 6.92 1.04
N TYR A 111 -5.90 6.47 2.12
CA TYR A 111 -6.05 7.02 3.46
C TYR A 111 -5.79 8.54 3.55
N ILE A 112 -4.90 9.07 2.71
CA ILE A 112 -4.54 10.51 2.68
C ILE A 112 -5.31 11.33 1.64
N ASP A 113 -6.30 10.76 0.95
CA ASP A 113 -7.01 11.40 -0.16
C ASP A 113 -7.59 12.78 0.13
N LYS A 114 -7.98 13.01 1.39
CA LYS A 114 -8.54 14.28 1.87
C LYS A 114 -7.49 15.37 2.08
N GLY A 115 -6.22 15.00 2.17
CA GLY A 115 -5.09 15.90 2.31
C GLY A 115 -4.40 16.27 0.99
N ILE A 116 -4.76 15.63 -0.12
CA ILE A 116 -4.19 15.94 -1.43
C ILE A 116 -4.68 17.33 -1.91
N PRO A 117 -3.81 18.20 -2.47
CA PRO A 117 -2.39 17.98 -2.75
C PRO A 117 -1.47 18.15 -1.53
N LEU A 118 -0.39 17.37 -1.50
CA LEU A 118 0.71 17.51 -0.56
C LEU A 118 1.81 18.43 -1.13
N ASP A 119 2.44 19.18 -0.24
CA ASP A 119 3.69 19.90 -0.47
C ASP A 119 4.87 19.07 0.02
N PHE A 120 5.83 18.81 -0.87
CA PHE A 120 7.04 18.04 -0.59
C PHE A 120 8.28 18.92 -0.38
N ASN A 121 8.11 20.20 -0.02
CA ASN A 121 9.23 21.08 0.33
C ASN A 121 9.98 20.60 1.58
N GLN A 122 11.08 19.88 1.37
CA GLN A 122 11.91 19.35 2.46
C GLN A 122 12.65 20.43 3.27
N GLU A 123 12.70 21.66 2.76
CA GLU A 123 13.38 22.78 3.40
C GLU A 123 12.46 23.64 4.28
N ALA A 124 11.14 23.37 4.26
CA ALA A 124 10.19 24.08 5.09
C ALA A 124 10.47 23.87 6.59
N ASP A 125 10.33 24.92 7.39
CA ASP A 125 10.59 24.87 8.84
C ASP A 125 9.78 23.77 9.55
N LEU A 126 8.53 23.57 9.13
CA LEU A 126 7.69 22.50 9.65
C LEU A 126 8.30 21.12 9.39
N VAL A 127 8.76 20.85 8.16
CA VAL A 127 9.35 19.55 7.79
C VAL A 127 10.66 19.33 8.55
N LYS A 128 11.51 20.35 8.64
CA LYS A 128 12.74 20.30 9.44
C LYS A 128 12.45 19.99 10.90
N ASN A 129 11.48 20.70 11.50
CA ASN A 129 11.11 20.48 12.90
C ASN A 129 10.56 19.08 13.15
N LEU A 130 9.74 18.55 12.24
CA LEU A 130 9.19 17.20 12.33
C LEU A 130 10.31 16.14 12.31
N LYS A 131 11.29 16.30 11.41
CA LYS A 131 12.45 15.39 11.29
C LYS A 131 13.39 15.47 12.49
N GLU A 132 13.64 16.67 13.02
CA GLU A 132 14.49 16.88 14.19
C GLU A 132 13.89 16.27 15.46
N LYS A 133 12.58 16.37 15.64
CA LYS A 133 11.89 15.87 16.84
C LYS A 133 11.53 14.39 16.78
N ASN A 134 11.48 13.78 15.60
CA ASN A 134 11.03 12.40 15.43
C ASN A 134 12.04 11.60 14.64
N SER A 135 12.73 10.68 15.32
CA SER A 135 13.68 9.77 14.70
C SER A 135 13.07 8.91 13.59
N GLN A 136 11.78 8.58 13.68
CA GLN A 136 11.06 7.86 12.62
C GLN A 136 10.98 8.64 11.30
N LEU A 137 10.98 9.97 11.37
CA LEU A 137 10.83 10.85 10.22
C LEU A 137 12.18 11.38 9.69
N ALA A 138 13.26 11.27 10.48
CA ALA A 138 14.54 11.92 10.24
C ALA A 138 15.06 11.78 8.80
N ASP A 139 15.04 10.56 8.26
CA ASP A 139 15.59 10.24 6.93
C ASP A 139 14.50 10.03 5.86
N THR A 140 13.28 10.50 6.11
CA THR A 140 12.14 10.30 5.21
C THR A 140 11.95 11.47 4.23
N PHE A 141 11.33 11.20 3.08
CA PHE A 141 10.81 12.22 2.18
C PHE A 141 9.35 12.52 2.55
N ILE A 142 9.09 13.74 3.05
CA ILE A 142 7.82 14.09 3.69
C ILE A 142 6.96 14.97 2.79
N GLY A 143 5.71 14.58 2.57
CA GLY A 143 4.65 15.43 2.01
C GLY A 143 3.69 15.88 3.10
N ILE A 144 3.37 17.17 3.16
CA ILE A 144 2.38 17.75 4.08
C ILE A 144 1.21 18.32 3.29
N SER A 145 0.00 18.04 3.71
CA SER A 145 -1.21 18.58 3.08
C SER A 145 -1.19 20.11 3.01
N LYS A 146 -1.44 20.66 1.81
CA LYS A 146 -1.58 22.13 1.64
C LYS A 146 -2.84 22.69 2.27
N ASN A 147 -3.86 21.84 2.46
CA ASN A 147 -5.22 22.24 2.83
C ASN A 147 -5.69 21.58 4.14
N GLY A 148 -4.79 20.95 4.87
CA GLY A 148 -5.13 20.13 6.03
C GLY A 148 -3.89 19.76 6.82
N GLU A 149 -4.01 18.74 7.66
CA GLU A 149 -2.94 18.34 8.57
C GLU A 149 -2.30 17.00 8.17
N GLN A 150 -2.76 16.35 7.10
CA GLN A 150 -2.29 15.04 6.71
C GLN A 150 -0.80 15.06 6.35
N LEU A 151 -0.12 13.96 6.66
CA LEU A 151 1.29 13.74 6.38
C LEU A 151 1.46 12.39 5.69
N ALA A 152 2.34 12.36 4.70
CA ALA A 152 2.87 11.13 4.12
C ALA A 152 4.39 11.18 4.15
N ALA A 153 5.02 10.18 4.74
CA ALA A 153 6.47 10.04 4.81
C ALA A 153 6.90 8.78 4.06
N PHE A 154 7.92 8.90 3.23
CA PHE A 154 8.46 7.82 2.41
C PHE A 154 9.93 7.61 2.77
N THR A 155 10.28 6.42 3.26
CA THR A 155 11.68 6.02 3.44
C THR A 155 12.18 5.48 2.10
N ILE A 156 13.30 6.01 1.64
CA ILE A 156 13.96 5.58 0.40
C ILE A 156 15.28 4.92 0.79
N ASP A 157 15.48 3.67 0.38
CA ASP A 157 16.67 2.91 0.69
C ASP A 157 17.89 3.29 -0.17
N SER A 158 19.02 2.60 0.06
CA SER A 158 20.25 2.79 -0.71
C SER A 158 20.16 2.34 -2.17
N GLN A 159 19.13 1.59 -2.55
CA GLN A 159 18.82 1.20 -3.93
C GLN A 159 17.88 2.21 -4.61
N ASN A 160 17.59 3.34 -3.95
CA ASN A 160 16.65 4.35 -4.39
C ASN A 160 15.22 3.84 -4.52
N LYS A 161 14.83 2.80 -3.77
CA LYS A 161 13.47 2.26 -3.73
C LYS A 161 12.77 2.69 -2.44
N ILE A 162 11.45 2.85 -2.52
CA ILE A 162 10.61 3.11 -1.36
C ILE A 162 10.57 1.83 -0.53
N SER A 163 11.18 1.85 0.65
CA SER A 163 11.22 0.71 1.57
C SER A 163 10.18 0.82 2.67
N ALA A 164 9.71 2.04 2.99
CA ALA A 164 8.65 2.26 3.95
C ALA A 164 7.73 3.43 3.57
N ILE A 165 6.46 3.32 3.94
CA ILE A 165 5.46 4.39 3.84
C ILE A 165 4.80 4.57 5.21
N GLN A 166 4.74 5.81 5.67
CA GLN A 166 4.10 6.17 6.93
C GLN A 166 3.11 7.30 6.69
N LEU A 167 1.84 7.08 7.02
CA LEU A 167 0.76 8.05 6.82
C LEU A 167 0.21 8.53 8.16
N ALA A 168 -0.24 9.78 8.21
CA ALA A 168 -0.96 10.31 9.36
C ALA A 168 -2.09 11.24 8.94
N VAL A 169 -3.19 11.21 9.68
CA VAL A 169 -4.30 12.16 9.50
C VAL A 169 -3.95 13.57 9.95
N THR A 170 -2.98 13.69 10.86
CA THR A 170 -2.43 14.96 11.33
C THR A 170 -0.94 14.84 11.66
N TYR A 171 -0.11 15.71 11.09
CA TYR A 171 1.31 15.81 11.39
C TYR A 171 1.58 16.17 12.86
N LYS A 172 0.57 16.70 13.56
CA LYS A 172 0.66 17.04 14.98
C LYS A 172 0.91 15.84 15.88
N LEU A 173 0.58 14.61 15.41
CA LEU A 173 0.89 13.37 16.14
C LEU A 173 2.39 13.15 16.34
N TYR A 174 3.21 13.81 15.53
CA TYR A 174 4.67 13.78 15.61
C TYR A 174 5.25 14.97 16.38
N ASN A 175 4.49 16.01 16.70
CA ASN A 175 5.05 17.20 17.33
C ASN A 175 5.05 17.09 18.87
N GLN A 176 5.49 15.95 19.41
CA GLN A 176 5.63 15.71 20.86
C GLN A 176 6.91 16.32 21.43
#